data_AF-A0A537CU17-F1
#
_entry.id   AF-A0A537CU17-F1
#
_cell.length_a   1.000
_cell.length_b   1.000
_cell.length_c   1.000
_cell.angle_alpha   90.00
_cell.angle_beta   90.00
_cell.angle_gamma   90.00
#
_symmetry.space_group_name_H-M   'P 1'
#
loop_
_entity.id
_entity.type
_entity.pdbx_description
1 polymer ?
#
loop_
_entity_poly.entity_id
_entity_poly.type
_entity_poly.pdbx_seq_one_letter_code
_entity_poly.pdbx_strand_id
1 'polypeptide(L)'
;MNVLGLLAVGGGAAAGAWLRWWLGIVLNPVFPTLPLGTLAANLVGGYLMGIALAVLSHFEALPPEARLLITTGFLGGLTTFSTFSGEAATLLGRQQVG
;
A
#
# COMPACT_ATOMS: atom_id res chain seq x y z
N MET A 1 11.45 -18.49 -10.00
CA MET A 1 10.92 -18.21 -8.65
C MET A 1 11.82 -18.91 -7.66
N ASN A 2 12.65 -18.17 -6.91
CA ASN A 2 13.47 -18.73 -5.84
C ASN A 2 12.81 -18.48 -4.48
N VAL A 3 13.22 -19.20 -3.44
CA VAL A 3 12.66 -19.09 -2.09
C VAL A 3 12.84 -17.67 -1.53
N LEU A 4 13.98 -17.04 -1.82
CA LEU A 4 14.30 -15.69 -1.35
C LEU A 4 13.31 -14.64 -1.90
N GLY A 5 12.93 -14.73 -3.17
CA GLY A 5 11.91 -13.85 -3.77
C GLY A 5 10.54 -14.03 -3.13
N LEU A 6 10.15 -15.27 -2.78
CA LEU A 6 8.91 -15.54 -2.07
C LEU A 6 8.91 -14.90 -0.67
N LEU A 7 10.01 -15.07 0.08
CA LEU A 7 10.17 -14.48 1.40
C LEU A 7 10.21 -12.95 1.34
N ALA A 8 10.85 -12.38 0.31
CA ALA A 8 10.90 -10.95 0.08
C ALA A 8 9.50 -10.37 -0.16
N VAL A 9 8.74 -10.93 -1.10
CA VAL A 9 7.36 -10.47 -1.37
C VAL A 9 6.48 -10.65 -0.13
N GLY A 10 6.49 -11.84 0.48
CA GLY A 10 5.64 -12.14 1.63
C GLY A 10 5.94 -11.29 2.85
N GLY A 11 7.22 -11.14 3.20
CA GLY A 11 7.66 -10.33 4.35
C GLY A 11 7.37 -8.84 4.14
N GLY A 12 7.65 -8.32 2.95
CA GLY A 12 7.30 -6.94 2.59
C GLY A 12 5.80 -6.72 2.67
N ALA A 13 5.01 -7.59 2.03
CA ALA A 13 3.55 -7.48 1.99
C ALA A 13 2.92 -7.51 3.39
N ALA A 14 3.40 -8.39 4.27
CA ALA A 14 2.95 -8.43 5.66
C ALA A 14 3.21 -7.10 6.38
N ALA A 15 4.43 -6.56 6.29
CA ALA A 15 4.78 -5.29 6.90
C ALA A 15 3.95 -4.11 6.35
N GLY A 16 3.76 -4.05 5.02
CA GLY A 16 2.93 -3.03 4.38
C GLY A 16 1.48 -3.13 4.82
N ALA A 17 0.91 -4.34 4.85
CA ALA A 17 -0.45 -4.58 5.28
C ALA A 17 -0.67 -4.24 6.77
N TRP A 18 0.30 -4.52 7.65
CA TRP A 18 0.24 -4.14 9.05
C TRP A 18 0.25 -2.63 9.24
N LEU A 19 1.11 -1.90 8.51
CA LEU A 19 1.14 -0.45 8.56
C LEU A 19 -0.19 0.14 8.06
N ARG A 20 -0.71 -0.36 6.94
CA ARG A 20 -2.03 0.06 6.43
C ARG A 20 -3.14 -0.22 7.45
N TRP A 21 -3.13 -1.40 8.07
CA TRP A 21 -4.11 -1.76 9.09
C TRP A 21 -4.06 -0.81 10.29
N TRP A 22 -2.85 -0.50 10.77
CA TRP A 22 -2.65 0.47 11.85
C TRP A 22 -3.12 1.88 11.47
N LEU A 23 -2.78 2.37 10.27
CA LEU A 23 -3.30 3.64 9.73
C LEU A 23 -4.83 3.64 9.68
N GLY A 24 -5.43 2.53 9.28
CA GLY A 24 -6.89 2.35 9.26
C GLY A 24 -7.51 2.48 10.65
N ILE A 25 -6.92 1.87 11.68
CA ILE A 25 -7.40 1.97 13.06
C ILE A 25 -7.35 3.43 13.57
N VAL A 26 -6.23 4.12 13.32
CA VAL A 26 -5.99 5.44 13.92
C VAL A 26 -6.70 6.56 13.16
N LEU A 27 -6.76 6.48 11.83
CA LEU A 27 -7.15 7.61 10.98
C LEU A 27 -8.53 7.47 10.33
N ASN A 28 -9.00 6.25 10.01
CA ASN A 28 -10.32 6.11 9.36
C ASN A 28 -11.49 6.63 10.22
N PRO A 29 -11.50 6.50 11.56
CA PRO A 29 -12.60 7.02 12.38
C PRO A 29 -12.65 8.55 12.47
N VAL A 30 -11.57 9.26 12.12
CA VAL A 30 -11.44 10.71 12.29
C VAL A 30 -12.42 11.47 11.40
N PHE A 31 -12.66 10.98 10.18
CA PHE A 31 -13.54 11.63 9.22
C PHE A 31 -14.46 10.60 8.52
N PRO A 32 -15.74 10.48 8.94
CA PRO A 32 -16.62 9.39 8.52
C PRO A 32 -16.90 9.26 7.02
N THR A 33 -16.77 10.35 6.26
CA THR A 33 -17.03 10.38 4.81
C THR A 33 -15.77 10.18 3.96
N LEU A 34 -14.58 10.21 4.56
CA LEU A 34 -13.31 9.96 3.88
C LEU A 34 -12.36 9.19 4.80
N PRO A 35 -12.17 7.88 4.60
CA PRO A 35 -11.28 7.05 5.41
C PRO A 35 -9.81 7.47 5.25
N LEU A 36 -9.36 8.36 6.14
CA LEU A 36 -8.05 9.02 6.04
C LEU A 36 -6.87 8.05 6.13
N GLY A 37 -7.02 6.90 6.80
CA GLY A 37 -6.01 5.85 6.86
C GLY A 37 -5.82 5.15 5.52
N THR A 38 -6.92 4.79 4.85
CA THR A 38 -6.89 4.23 3.48
C THR A 38 -6.30 5.24 2.50
N LEU A 39 -6.71 6.51 2.59
CA LEU A 39 -6.16 7.59 1.77
C LEU A 39 -4.65 7.77 2.00
N ALA A 40 -4.22 7.88 3.25
CA ALA A 40 -2.81 8.05 3.61
C ALA A 40 -1.97 6.88 3.12
N ALA A 41 -2.43 5.64 3.31
CA ALA A 41 -1.73 4.45 2.86
C ALA A 41 -1.51 4.45 1.33
N ASN A 42 -2.55 4.83 0.57
CA ASN A 42 -2.48 4.89 -0.89
C ASN A 42 -1.63 6.05 -1.41
N LEU A 43 -1.77 7.26 -0.86
CA LEU A 43 -1.00 8.43 -1.31
C LEU A 43 0.48 8.30 -0.96
N VAL A 44 0.79 7.91 0.27
CA VAL A 44 2.18 7.70 0.71
C VAL A 44 2.77 6.52 -0.06
N GLY A 45 2.05 5.40 -0.18
CA GLY A 45 2.51 4.23 -0.92
C GLY A 45 2.76 4.52 -2.40
N GLY A 46 1.87 5.26 -3.06
CA GLY A 46 2.03 5.67 -4.45
C GLY A 46 3.20 6.62 -4.67
N TYR A 47 3.37 7.61 -3.79
CA TYR A 47 4.51 8.52 -3.83
C TYR A 47 5.84 7.77 -3.63
N LEU A 48 5.91 6.90 -2.61
CA LEU A 48 7.08 6.08 -2.34
C LEU A 48 7.35 5.07 -3.47
N MET A 49 6.34 4.57 -4.17
CA MET A 49 6.52 3.74 -5.36
C MET A 49 7.23 4.51 -6.47
N GLY A 50 6.82 5.76 -6.73
CA GLY A 50 7.51 6.63 -7.69
C GLY A 50 8.98 6.83 -7.35
N ILE A 51 9.27 7.17 -6.08
CA ILE A 51 10.67 7.27 -5.59
C ILE A 51 11.40 5.95 -5.73
N ALA A 52 10.80 4.84 -5.32
CA ALA A 52 11.42 3.53 -5.39
C ALA A 52 11.79 3.16 -6.82
N LEU A 53 10.90 3.36 -7.79
CA LEU A 53 11.20 3.10 -9.20
C LEU A 53 12.33 4.00 -9.72
N ALA A 54 12.33 5.28 -9.36
CA ALA A 54 13.38 6.22 -9.76
C ALA A 54 14.74 5.91 -9.13
N VAL A 55 14.78 5.53 -7.86
CA VAL A 55 16.02 5.19 -7.16
C VAL A 55 16.55 3.85 -7.64
N LEU A 56 15.70 2.82 -7.70
CA LEU A 56 16.11 1.46 -8.08
C LEU A 56 16.55 1.35 -9.54
N SER A 57 16.17 2.29 -10.42
CA SER A 57 16.71 2.35 -11.78
C SER A 57 18.18 2.77 -11.83
N HIS A 58 18.71 3.45 -10.81
CA HIS A 58 20.12 3.83 -10.72
C HIS A 58 21.00 2.74 -10.09
N PHE A 59 20.40 1.69 -9.51
CA PHE A 59 21.11 0.62 -8.80
C PHE A 59 20.88 -0.73 -9.48
N GLU A 60 21.45 -0.92 -10.68
CA GLU A 60 21.33 -2.18 -11.43
C GLU A 60 21.95 -3.38 -10.72
N ALA A 61 22.93 -3.15 -9.83
CA ALA A 61 23.59 -4.20 -9.06
C ALA A 61 22.78 -4.71 -7.84
N LEU A 62 21.61 -4.11 -7.54
CA LEU A 62 20.77 -4.58 -6.43
C LEU A 62 20.21 -5.98 -6.71
N PRO A 63 20.18 -6.87 -5.71
CA PRO A 63 19.52 -8.16 -5.85
C PRO A 63 18.04 -8.00 -6.27
N PRO A 64 17.52 -8.81 -7.21
CA PRO A 64 16.12 -8.76 -7.62
C PRO A 64 15.13 -8.86 -6.45
N GLU A 65 15.49 -9.60 -5.41
CA GLU A 65 14.70 -9.80 -4.20
C GLU A 65 14.51 -8.50 -3.40
N ALA A 66 15.51 -7.61 -3.38
CA ALA A 66 15.38 -6.31 -2.73
C ALA A 66 14.33 -5.44 -3.45
N ARG A 67 14.31 -5.49 -4.79
CA ARG A 67 13.28 -4.82 -5.59
C ARG A 67 11.90 -5.40 -5.29
N LEU A 68 11.77 -6.72 -5.26
CA LEU A 68 10.51 -7.42 -4.91
C LEU A 68 10.02 -7.09 -3.50
N LEU A 69 10.92 -7.05 -2.51
CA LEU A 69 10.60 -6.71 -1.13
C LEU A 69 9.95 -5.32 -1.03
N ILE A 70 10.51 -4.33 -1.74
CA ILE A 70 10.06 -2.94 -1.66
C ILE A 70 8.79 -2.74 -2.49
N THR A 71 8.81 -3.11 -3.77
CA THR A 71 7.73 -2.75 -4.71
C THR A 71 6.54 -3.68 -4.54
N THR A 72 6.68 -4.95 -4.92
CA THR A 72 5.59 -5.93 -4.88
C THR A 72 5.20 -6.29 -3.44
N GLY A 73 6.16 -6.39 -2.54
CA GLY A 73 5.96 -6.67 -1.13
C GLY A 73 5.39 -5.47 -0.39
N PHE A 74 6.26 -4.63 0.16
CA PHE A 74 5.89 -3.57 1.10
C PHE A 74 4.91 -2.56 0.53
N LEU A 75 5.24 -1.91 -0.59
CA LEU A 75 4.38 -0.89 -1.18
C LEU A 75 3.10 -1.51 -1.77
N GLY A 76 3.18 -2.71 -2.33
CA GLY A 76 2.02 -3.49 -2.76
C GLY A 76 1.06 -3.83 -1.61
N GLY A 77 1.57 -4.23 -0.45
CA GLY A 77 0.77 -4.53 0.74
C GLY A 77 0.23 -3.29 1.47
N LEU A 78 1.00 -2.19 1.44
CA LEU A 78 0.63 -0.90 2.01
C LEU A 78 -0.53 -0.25 1.24
N THR A 79 -0.49 -0.29 -0.09
CA THR A 79 -1.58 0.25 -0.92
C THR A 79 -2.75 -0.75 -1.02
N THR A 80 -3.96 -0.26 -1.32
CA THR A 80 -5.14 -1.11 -1.50
C THR A 80 -6.18 -0.45 -2.41
N PHE A 81 -6.59 -1.19 -3.45
CA PHE A 81 -7.72 -0.80 -4.30
C PHE A 81 -9.05 -1.37 -3.78
N SER A 82 -9.02 -2.57 -3.17
CA SER A 82 -10.23 -3.26 -2.71
C SER A 82 -10.90 -2.53 -1.55
N THR A 83 -10.11 -2.05 -0.57
CA THR A 83 -10.63 -1.26 0.56
C THR A 83 -11.24 0.05 0.08
N PHE A 84 -10.50 0.79 -0.76
CA PHE A 84 -10.99 2.03 -1.38
C PHE A 84 -12.31 1.82 -2.13
N SER A 85 -12.41 0.74 -2.91
CA SER A 85 -13.63 0.43 -3.69
C SER A 85 -14.82 0.12 -2.79
N GLY A 86 -14.62 -0.64 -1.70
CA GLY A 86 -15.68 -0.94 -0.73
C GLY A 86 -16.17 0.31 0.02
N GLU A 87 -15.24 1.20 0.39
CA GLU A 87 -15.55 2.49 1.00
C GLU A 87 -16.36 3.38 0.03
N ALA A 88 -15.93 3.49 -1.22
CA ALA A 88 -16.64 4.24 -2.26
C ALA A 88 -18.04 3.68 -2.54
N ALA A 89 -18.18 2.36 -2.67
CA ALA A 89 -19.48 1.71 -2.86
C ALA A 89 -20.44 1.96 -1.69
N THR A 90 -19.90 1.99 -0.46
CA THR A 90 -20.69 2.31 0.75
C THR A 90 -21.21 3.73 0.72
N LEU A 91 -20.38 4.71 0.34
CA LEU A 91 -20.79 6.11 0.23
C LEU A 91 -21.84 6.32 -0.87
N LEU A 92 -21.65 5.67 -2.03
CA LEU A 92 -22.63 5.67 -3.12
C LEU A 92 -23.99 5.13 -2.68
N GLY A 93 -24.00 3.98 -1.99
CA GLY A 93 -25.24 3.38 -1.47
C GLY A 93 -25.97 4.27 -0.45
N ARG A 94 -25.25 5.15 0.25
CA ARG A 94 -25.80 6.11 1.21
C ARG A 94 -26.19 7.45 0.59
N GLN A 95 -26.00 7.63 -0.72
CA GLN A 95 -26.15 8.92 -1.40
C GLN A 95 -25.29 10.03 -0.79
N GLN A 96 -24.16 9.68 -0.17
CA GLN A 96 -23.20 10.60 0.44
C GLN A 96 -22.07 10.93 -0.55
N VAL A 97 -22.47 11.32 -1.75
CA VAL A 97 -21.55 11.65 -2.86
C VAL A 97 -21.48 13.17 -2.94
N GLY A 98 -20.33 13.75 -2.62
CA GLY A 98 -20.12 15.21 -2.57
C GLY A 98 -18.65 15.56 -2.46
#